data_AF-A0A4Q0VTH4-F1
#
_entry.id   AF-A0A4Q0VTH4-F1
#
_cell.length_a   1.000
_cell.length_b   1.000
_cell.length_c   1.000
_cell.angle_alpha   90.00
_cell.angle_beta   90.00
_cell.angle_gamma   90.00
#
_symmetry.space_group_name_H-M   'P 1'
#
loop_
_entity.id
_entity.type
_entity.pdbx_description
1 polymer ?
#
loop_
_entity_poly.entity_id
_entity_poly.type
_entity_poly.pdbx_seq_one_letter_code
_entity_poly.pdbx_strand_id
1 'polypeptide(L)'
;MIMGIIVSVLIVAFCLYLVVTPLLREKDAQLPVEITDDTDEISIKSIYATLNELEMDYHMKKLSDEDYQKLKAQYERIAAELLEEQKQKSKKTTSDSSLVKEIEAEIEEELAKLRKEREGK
;
A
#
# COMPACT_ATOMS: atom_id res chain seq x y z
N MET A 1 -19.21 48.52 21.41
CA MET A 1 -19.17 48.41 19.92
C MET A 1 -17.81 47.90 19.44
N ILE A 2 -16.69 48.56 19.80
CA ILE A 2 -15.32 48.13 19.45
C ILE A 2 -15.00 46.68 19.88
N MET A 3 -15.35 46.27 21.11
CA MET A 3 -15.06 44.90 21.57
C MET A 3 -15.77 43.81 20.76
N GLY A 4 -16.99 44.06 20.26
CA GLY A 4 -17.69 43.10 19.41
C GLY A 4 -17.02 42.92 18.05
N ILE A 5 -16.50 44.02 17.49
CA ILE A 5 -15.74 44.01 16.23
C ILE A 5 -14.46 43.21 16.41
N ILE A 6 -13.72 43.43 17.50
CA ILE A 6 -12.49 42.70 17.80
C ILE A 6 -12.74 41.19 17.89
N VAL A 7 -13.79 40.77 18.61
CA VAL A 7 -14.16 39.35 18.73
C VAL A 7 -14.52 38.76 17.37
N SER A 8 -15.28 39.48 16.55
CA SER A 8 -15.66 39.00 15.20
C SER A 8 -14.44 38.81 14.28
N VAL A 9 -13.47 39.72 14.33
CA VAL A 9 -12.24 39.64 13.52
C VAL A 9 -11.38 38.46 13.97
N LEU A 10 -11.28 38.19 15.28
CA LEU A 10 -10.53 37.05 15.80
C LEU A 10 -11.13 35.72 15.37
N ILE A 11 -12.46 35.59 15.37
CA ILE A 11 -13.15 34.38 14.91
C ILE A 11 -12.89 34.14 13.42
N VAL A 12 -13.01 35.20 12.61
CA VAL A 12 -12.76 35.10 11.16
C VAL A 12 -11.30 34.72 10.88
N ALA A 13 -10.35 35.34 11.58
CA ALA A 13 -8.93 35.01 11.45
C ALA A 13 -8.64 33.54 11.85
N PHE A 14 -9.29 33.04 12.90
CA PHE A 14 -9.15 31.66 13.34
C PHE A 14 -9.74 30.66 12.33
N CYS A 15 -10.92 30.95 11.78
CA CYS A 15 -11.51 30.15 10.71
C CYS A 15 -10.63 30.13 9.46
N LEU A 16 -10.10 31.28 9.04
CA LEU A 16 -9.18 31.36 7.92
C LEU A 16 -7.90 30.57 8.19
N TYR A 17 -7.35 30.66 9.40
CA TYR A 17 -6.18 29.87 9.80
C TYR A 17 -6.45 28.36 9.65
N LEU A 18 -7.60 27.86 10.13
CA LEU A 18 -7.96 26.45 10.01
C LEU A 18 -8.13 25.97 8.57
N VAL A 19 -8.53 26.84 7.65
CA VAL A 19 -8.74 26.49 6.23
C VAL A 19 -7.45 26.63 5.41
N VAL A 20 -6.70 27.70 5.66
CA VAL A 20 -5.47 28.04 4.91
C VAL A 20 -4.32 27.12 5.32
N THR A 21 -4.22 26.74 6.60
CA THR A 21 -3.16 25.85 7.10
C THR A 21 -3.11 24.50 6.38
N PRO A 22 -4.20 23.71 6.27
CA PRO A 22 -4.17 22.43 5.54
C PRO A 22 -4.02 22.61 4.03
N LEU A 23 -4.42 23.77 3.48
CA LEU A 23 -4.34 24.03 2.04
C LEU A 23 -2.92 24.37 1.57
N LEU A 24 -2.12 25.07 2.40
CA LEU A 24 -0.70 25.36 2.14
C LEU A 24 0.26 24.33 2.75
N ARG A 25 -0.24 23.40 3.56
CA ARG A 25 0.59 22.31 4.06
C ARG A 25 0.90 21.40 2.88
N GLU A 26 2.11 21.51 2.37
CA GLU A 26 2.68 20.56 1.41
C GLU A 26 2.49 19.15 1.95
N LYS A 27 2.25 18.18 1.06
CA LYS A 27 1.95 16.77 1.37
C LYS A 27 3.13 16.01 2.00
N ASP A 28 3.96 16.68 2.79
CA ASP A 28 5.06 16.09 3.55
C ASP A 28 4.53 15.54 4.87
N ALA A 29 3.91 14.38 4.74
CA ALA A 29 4.00 13.26 5.67
C ALA A 29 2.94 12.25 5.23
N GLN A 30 3.27 11.45 4.22
CA GLN A 30 2.81 10.07 4.26
C GLN A 30 3.44 9.49 5.54
N LEU A 31 2.70 9.55 6.64
CA LEU A 31 2.99 8.68 7.78
C LEU A 31 3.07 7.27 7.18
N PRO A 32 4.15 6.51 7.40
CA PRO A 32 4.17 5.12 7.02
C PRO A 32 3.13 4.44 7.91
N VAL A 33 1.88 4.40 7.43
CA VAL A 33 0.93 3.41 7.89
C VAL A 33 1.63 2.11 7.56
N GLU A 34 2.01 1.37 8.60
CA GLU A 34 2.43 -0.02 8.47
C GLU A 34 1.20 -0.78 8.02
N ILE A 35 0.99 -0.72 6.70
CA ILE A 35 -0.01 -1.48 6.01
C ILE A 35 0.51 -2.91 6.08
N THR A 36 -0.07 -3.70 6.96
CA THR A 36 0.01 -5.16 6.87
C THR A 36 -0.37 -5.54 5.44
N ASP A 37 0.41 -6.46 4.87
CA ASP A 37 0.52 -6.95 3.49
C ASP A 37 -0.81 -7.19 2.72
N ASP A 38 -1.96 -7.10 3.39
CA ASP A 38 -3.31 -7.32 2.86
C ASP A 38 -3.77 -6.24 1.86
N THR A 39 -3.20 -5.03 1.88
CA THR A 39 -3.68 -3.95 0.97
C THR A 39 -3.30 -4.17 -0.48
N ASP A 40 -2.19 -4.86 -0.75
CA ASP A 40 -1.78 -5.18 -2.12
C ASP A 40 -2.71 -6.23 -2.74
N GLU A 41 -3.15 -7.21 -1.95
CA GLU A 41 -4.12 -8.24 -2.37
C GLU A 41 -5.52 -7.63 -2.56
N ILE A 42 -5.90 -6.69 -1.69
CA ILE A 42 -7.12 -5.87 -1.84
C ILE A 42 -7.07 -5.04 -3.14
N SER A 43 -5.90 -4.50 -3.49
CA SER A 43 -5.72 -3.67 -4.69
C SER A 43 -5.94 -4.46 -5.98
N ILE A 44 -5.30 -5.61 -6.14
CA ILE A 44 -5.44 -6.40 -7.37
C ILE A 44 -6.88 -6.93 -7.55
N LYS A 45 -7.50 -7.37 -6.45
CA LYS A 45 -8.88 -7.87 -6.45
C LYS A 45 -9.87 -6.77 -6.84
N SER A 46 -9.63 -5.54 -6.41
CA SER A 46 -10.46 -4.39 -6.78
C SER A 46 -10.42 -4.11 -8.28
N ILE A 47 -9.25 -4.21 -8.92
CA ILE A 47 -9.11 -3.99 -10.37
C ILE A 47 -9.81 -5.09 -11.17
N TYR A 48 -9.69 -6.36 -10.75
CA TYR A 48 -10.45 -7.43 -11.38
C TYR A 48 -11.97 -7.24 -11.24
N ALA A 49 -12.44 -6.74 -10.09
CA ALA A 49 -13.85 -6.42 -9.91
C ALA A 49 -14.29 -5.28 -10.85
N THR A 50 -13.49 -4.23 -10.99
CA THR A 50 -13.75 -3.13 -11.93
C THR A 50 -13.78 -3.61 -13.38
N LEU A 51 -12.85 -4.49 -13.77
CA LEU A 51 -12.83 -5.06 -15.12
C LEU A 51 -14.10 -5.88 -15.41
N ASN A 52 -14.56 -6.66 -14.43
CA ASN A 52 -15.79 -7.45 -14.55
C ASN A 52 -17.04 -6.56 -14.63
N GLU A 53 -17.10 -5.47 -13.86
CA GLU A 53 -18.18 -4.49 -13.96
C GLU A 53 -18.19 -3.80 -15.33
N LEU A 54 -17.00 -3.44 -15.85
CA LEU A 54 -16.82 -2.86 -17.17
C LEU A 54 -17.32 -3.81 -18.29
N GLU A 55 -16.99 -5.09 -18.21
CA GLU A 55 -17.48 -6.11 -19.14
C GLU A 55 -19.00 -6.26 -19.07
N MET A 56 -19.56 -6.25 -17.87
CA MET A 56 -21.00 -6.29 -17.67
C MET A 56 -21.68 -5.08 -18.31
N ASP A 57 -21.15 -3.87 -18.11
CA ASP A 57 -21.70 -2.65 -18.70
C ASP A 57 -21.61 -2.61 -20.23
N TYR A 58 -20.53 -3.17 -20.79
CA TYR A 58 -20.41 -3.38 -22.24
C TYR A 58 -21.46 -4.37 -22.76
N HIS A 59 -21.65 -5.50 -22.09
CA HIS A 59 -22.69 -6.48 -22.44
C HIS A 59 -24.11 -5.91 -22.32
N MET A 60 -24.32 -4.96 -21.39
CA MET A 60 -25.56 -4.20 -21.25
C MET A 60 -25.72 -3.07 -22.28
N LYS A 61 -24.77 -2.89 -23.21
CA LYS A 61 -24.73 -1.82 -24.21
C LYS A 61 -24.74 -0.41 -23.61
N LYS A 62 -24.27 -0.25 -22.37
CA LYS A 62 -24.07 1.07 -21.74
C LYS A 62 -22.81 1.77 -22.26
N LEU A 63 -21.90 1.01 -22.85
CA LEU A 63 -20.61 1.47 -23.33
C LEU A 63 -20.43 1.17 -24.81
N SER A 64 -19.76 2.08 -25.54
CA SER A 64 -19.36 1.85 -26.93
C SER A 64 -18.21 0.84 -27.00
N ASP A 65 -18.05 0.17 -28.14
CA ASP A 65 -16.93 -0.77 -28.34
C ASP A 65 -15.57 -0.07 -28.23
N GLU A 66 -15.45 1.15 -28.78
CA GLU A 66 -14.23 1.93 -28.68
C GLU A 66 -13.87 2.31 -27.25
N ASP A 67 -14.86 2.71 -26.44
CA ASP A 67 -14.64 3.10 -25.05
C ASP A 67 -14.34 1.87 -24.17
N TYR A 68 -15.02 0.75 -24.42
CA TYR A 68 -14.73 -0.51 -23.76
C TYR A 68 -13.29 -0.96 -24.01
N GLN A 69 -12.84 -0.99 -25.28
CA GLN A 69 -11.49 -1.41 -25.64
C GLN A 69 -10.42 -0.49 -25.02
N LYS A 70 -10.63 0.83 -25.04
CA LYS A 70 -9.72 1.79 -24.42
C LYS A 70 -9.61 1.59 -22.91
N LEU A 71 -10.73 1.37 -22.24
CA LEU A 71 -10.77 1.26 -20.79
C LEU A 71 -10.25 -0.10 -20.32
N LYS A 72 -10.61 -1.18 -21.01
CA LYS A 72 -10.07 -2.54 -20.80
C LYS A 72 -8.55 -2.56 -20.90
N ALA A 73 -7.99 -1.99 -21.95
CA ALA A 73 -6.53 -1.94 -22.13
C ALA A 73 -5.81 -1.14 -21.03
N GLN A 74 -6.45 -0.11 -20.47
CA GLN A 74 -5.88 0.64 -19.33
C GLN A 74 -5.88 -0.20 -18.06
N TYR A 75 -7.01 -0.81 -17.70
CA TYR A 75 -7.09 -1.64 -16.50
C TYR A 75 -6.21 -2.89 -16.57
N GLU A 76 -6.07 -3.51 -17.74
CA GLU A 76 -5.14 -4.64 -17.94
C GLU A 76 -3.68 -4.25 -17.70
N ARG A 77 -3.26 -3.04 -18.12
CA ARG A 77 -1.90 -2.54 -17.85
C ARG A 77 -1.68 -2.32 -16.35
N ILE A 78 -2.64 -1.72 -15.67
CA ILE A 78 -2.56 -1.49 -14.22
C ILE A 78 -2.51 -2.83 -13.47
N ALA A 79 -3.30 -3.82 -13.89
CA ALA A 79 -3.27 -5.16 -13.31
C ALA A 79 -1.90 -5.86 -13.51
N ALA A 80 -1.30 -5.70 -14.69
CA ALA A 80 0.02 -6.24 -14.99
C ALA A 80 1.12 -5.60 -14.13
N GLU A 81 1.10 -4.27 -13.98
CA GLU A 81 2.06 -3.53 -13.15
C GLU A 81 1.99 -3.95 -11.68
N LEU A 82 0.78 -4.04 -11.11
CA LEU A 82 0.60 -4.50 -9.73
C LEU A 82 1.06 -5.94 -9.51
N LEU A 83 0.86 -6.82 -10.50
CA LEU A 83 1.33 -8.20 -10.41
C LEU A 83 2.86 -8.27 -10.42
N GLU A 84 3.53 -7.39 -11.16
CA GLU A 84 4.99 -7.27 -11.14
C GLU A 84 5.51 -6.71 -9.81
N GLU A 85 4.85 -5.68 -9.27
CA GLU A 85 5.18 -5.11 -7.96
C GLU A 85 5.07 -6.16 -6.84
N GLN A 86 3.99 -6.94 -6.81
CA GLN A 86 3.82 -8.02 -5.84
C GLN A 86 4.94 -9.06 -5.96
N LYS A 87 5.27 -9.50 -7.19
CA LYS A 87 6.39 -10.44 -7.42
C LYS A 87 7.73 -9.89 -6.91
N GLN A 88 7.98 -8.60 -7.10
CA GLN A 88 9.21 -7.96 -6.63
C GLN A 88 9.26 -7.86 -5.09
N LYS A 89 8.13 -7.52 -4.45
CA LYS A 89 8.02 -7.50 -2.98
C LYS A 89 8.26 -8.89 -2.39
N SER A 90 7.61 -9.94 -2.91
CA SER A 90 7.82 -11.32 -2.44
C SER A 90 9.28 -11.77 -2.58
N LYS A 91 9.96 -11.36 -3.65
CA LYS A 91 11.38 -11.68 -3.87
C LYS A 91 12.30 -10.96 -2.88
N LYS A 92 11.95 -9.74 -2.47
CA LYS A 92 12.71 -8.96 -1.50
C LYS A 92 12.63 -9.55 -0.08
N THR A 93 11.48 -10.09 0.32
CA THR A 93 11.31 -10.79 1.61
C THR A 93 12.12 -12.09 1.67
N THR A 94 12.27 -12.83 0.57
CA THR A 94 13.14 -14.01 0.50
C THR A 94 14.63 -13.71 0.44
N SER A 95 15.01 -12.45 0.20
CA SER A 95 16.41 -12.05 -0.01
C SER A 95 17.07 -11.45 1.23
N ASP A 96 16.50 -11.60 2.43
CA ASP A 96 17.26 -11.41 3.67
C ASP A 96 18.13 -12.64 3.95
N SER A 97 18.99 -12.94 2.97
CA SER A 97 19.97 -14.03 3.02
C SER A 97 20.90 -13.89 4.22
N SER A 98 21.03 -12.71 4.82
CA SER A 98 21.80 -12.51 6.06
C SER A 98 21.11 -13.15 7.26
N LEU A 99 19.83 -12.85 7.50
CA LEU A 99 19.09 -13.41 8.63
C LEU A 99 18.98 -14.94 8.53
N VAL A 100 18.72 -15.47 7.32
CA VAL A 100 18.65 -16.92 7.12
C VAL A 100 19.99 -17.61 7.41
N LYS A 101 21.11 -17.02 6.98
CA LYS A 101 22.46 -17.57 7.26
C LYS A 101 22.83 -17.49 8.74
N GLU A 102 22.42 -16.45 9.43
CA GLU A 102 22.67 -16.29 10.87
C GLU A 102 21.90 -17.34 11.68
N ILE A 103 20.64 -17.56 11.33
CA ILE A 103 19.81 -18.62 11.93
C ILE A 103 20.39 -20.02 11.65
N GLU A 104 20.83 -20.30 10.41
CA GLU A 104 21.44 -21.58 10.06
C GLU A 104 22.73 -21.85 10.85
N ALA A 105 23.57 -20.82 11.03
CA ALA A 105 24.82 -20.94 11.80
C ALA A 105 24.55 -21.22 13.29
N GLU A 106 23.55 -20.58 13.88
CA GLU A 106 23.16 -20.81 15.29
C GLU A 106 22.65 -22.24 15.52
N ILE A 107 21.80 -22.74 14.62
CA ILE A 107 21.28 -24.11 14.67
C ILE A 107 22.40 -25.15 14.58
N GLU A 108 23.38 -24.93 13.69
CA GLU A 108 24.50 -25.86 13.52
C GLU A 108 25.39 -25.92 14.77
N GLU A 109 25.59 -24.78 15.44
CA GLU A 109 26.35 -24.71 16.68
C GLU A 109 25.67 -25.47 17.84
N GLU A 110 24.35 -25.34 17.99
CA GLU A 110 23.57 -26.10 18.97
C GLU A 110 23.58 -27.61 18.68
N LEU A 111 23.41 -28.01 17.41
CA LEU A 111 23.47 -29.42 17.01
C LEU A 111 24.84 -30.04 17.29
N ALA A 112 25.92 -29.29 17.09
CA ALA A 112 27.28 -29.74 17.41
C ALA A 112 27.49 -29.92 18.93
N LYS A 113 26.93 -29.03 19.76
CA LYS A 113 26.96 -29.16 21.22
C LYS A 113 26.20 -30.42 21.67
N LEU A 114 24.99 -30.63 21.16
CA LEU A 114 24.17 -31.79 21.48
C LEU A 114 24.81 -33.11 21.02
N ARG A 115 25.51 -33.14 19.88
CA ARG A 115 26.24 -34.34 19.43
C ARG A 115 27.39 -34.69 20.36
N LYS A 116 28.20 -33.71 20.79
CA LYS A 116 29.29 -33.93 21.74
C LYS A 116 28.79 -34.41 23.10
N GLU A 117 27.65 -33.91 23.55
CA GLU A 117 27.03 -34.32 24.81
C GLU A 117 26.49 -35.76 24.76
N ARG A 118 26.12 -36.25 23.56
CA ARG A 118 25.67 -37.63 23.33
C ARG A 118 26.80 -38.62 23.08
N GLU A 119 27.96 -38.17 22.58
CA GLU A 119 29.15 -39.01 22.37
C GLU A 119 30.02 -39.15 23.64
N GLY A 120 29.87 -38.24 24.61
CA GLY A 120 30.57 -38.29 25.90
C GLY A 120 29.92 -39.17 26.98
N LYS A 121 28.96 -40.02 26.61
CA LYS A 121 28.18 -40.88 27.52
C LYS A 121 28.16 -42.31 27.00
#